data_AF-A0A0L6W5E7-F1
#
_entry.id   AF-A0A0L6W5E7-F1
#
_cell.length_a   1.000
_cell.length_b   1.000
_cell.length_c   1.000
_cell.angle_alpha   90.00
_cell.angle_beta   90.00
_cell.angle_gamma   90.00
#
_symmetry.space_group_name_H-M   'P 1'
#
loop_
_entity.id
_entity.type
_entity.pdbx_description
1 polymer ?
#
loop_
_entity_poly.entity_id
_entity_poly.type
_entity_poly.pdbx_seq_one_letter_code
_entity_poly.pdbx_strand_id
1 'polypeptide(L)'
;MGGCQTLYRRALKQAGLTVDEACLIVDALNESLYSADTACLLWAGIGDACRLDGLDKKWNVDDVALVEKLQNLNELQSMAVIDAAERFWAGPYRDIEIREAVKQVFGL
;
A
#
# COMPACT_ATOMS: atom_id res chain seq x y z
N MET A 1 10.33 -20.37 8.49
CA MET A 1 10.56 -19.22 7.58
C MET A 1 9.74 -18.04 8.09
N GLY A 2 10.30 -17.11 8.87
CA GLY A 2 9.54 -16.00 9.49
C GLY A 2 10.30 -14.70 9.76
N GLY A 3 11.58 -14.63 9.36
CA GLY A 3 12.43 -13.46 9.59
C GLY A 3 12.01 -12.23 8.78
N CYS A 4 11.88 -12.36 7.45
CA CYS A 4 11.52 -11.24 6.57
C CYS A 4 10.15 -10.63 6.88
N GLN A 5 9.15 -11.45 7.24
CA GLN A 5 7.81 -10.95 7.62
C GLN A 5 7.85 -10.03 8.85
N THR A 6 8.78 -10.27 9.78
CA THR A 6 8.91 -9.43 10.99
C THR A 6 9.49 -8.05 10.66
N LEU A 7 10.43 -7.98 9.72
CA LEU A 7 11.03 -6.72 9.26
C LEU A 7 10.02 -5.87 8.48
N TYR A 8 9.29 -6.47 7.53
CA TYR A 8 8.26 -5.76 6.76
C TYR A 8 7.10 -5.30 7.64
N ARG A 9 6.68 -6.08 8.62
CA ARG A 9 5.67 -5.64 9.58
C ARG A 9 6.12 -4.41 10.38
N ARG A 10 7.39 -4.33 10.76
CA ARG A 10 7.94 -3.14 11.43
C ARG A 10 8.00 -1.94 10.49
N ALA A 11 8.43 -2.15 9.25
CA ALA A 11 8.50 -1.09 8.24
C ALA A 11 7.11 -0.50 7.92
N LEU A 12 6.09 -1.35 7.76
CA LEU A 12 4.69 -0.95 7.57
C LEU A 12 4.16 -0.09 8.72
N LYS A 13 4.42 -0.48 9.96
CA LYS A 13 4.04 0.32 11.13
C LYS A 13 4.70 1.71 11.13
N GLN A 14 5.94 1.81 10.66
CA GLN A 14 6.66 3.07 10.57
C GLN A 14 6.22 3.93 9.39
N ALA A 15 5.61 3.34 8.35
CA ALA A 15 5.02 4.08 7.24
C ALA A 15 3.80 4.91 7.66
N GLY A 16 3.14 4.57 8.78
CA GLY A 16 2.07 5.39 9.36
C GLY A 16 0.85 5.55 8.45
N LEU A 17 0.49 4.47 7.73
CA LEU A 17 -0.66 4.45 6.84
C LEU A 17 -1.97 4.32 7.64
N THR A 18 -3.02 4.99 7.19
CA THR A 18 -4.39 4.76 7.66
C THR A 18 -5.02 3.58 6.91
N VAL A 19 -6.17 3.12 7.40
CA VAL A 19 -6.94 2.06 6.72
C VAL A 19 -7.40 2.51 5.32
N ASP A 20 -7.84 3.76 5.19
CA ASP A 20 -8.29 4.33 3.90
C ASP A 20 -7.14 4.43 2.90
N GLU A 21 -5.97 4.91 3.34
CA GLU A 21 -4.76 4.97 2.52
C GLU A 21 -4.33 3.57 2.08
N ALA A 22 -4.37 2.58 2.98
CA ALA A 22 -4.05 1.20 2.64
C ALA A 22 -5.05 0.60 1.63
N CYS A 23 -6.35 0.91 1.75
CA CYS A 23 -7.35 0.49 0.75
C CYS A 23 -7.05 1.10 -0.62
N LEU A 24 -6.75 2.40 -0.66
CA LEU A 24 -6.38 3.10 -1.89
C LEU A 24 -5.15 2.48 -2.55
N ILE A 25 -4.10 2.21 -1.77
CA ILE A 25 -2.87 1.60 -2.27
C ILE A 25 -3.16 0.21 -2.85
N VAL A 26 -3.88 -0.64 -2.13
CA VAL A 26 -4.23 -1.99 -2.59
C VAL A 26 -5.01 -1.95 -3.91
N ASP A 27 -5.98 -1.06 -4.00
CA ASP A 27 -6.83 -0.87 -5.19
C ASP A 27 -6.01 -0.37 -6.39
N ALA A 28 -5.13 0.62 -6.17
CA ALA A 28 -4.22 1.14 -7.19
C ALA A 28 -3.21 0.09 -7.68
N LEU A 29 -2.80 -0.82 -6.81
CA LEU A 29 -1.81 -1.86 -7.13
C LEU A 29 -2.44 -3.13 -7.73
N ASN A 30 -3.76 -3.15 -7.96
CA ASN A 30 -4.38 -4.26 -8.66
C ASN A 30 -3.82 -4.36 -10.09
N GLU A 31 -3.27 -5.53 -10.44
CA GLU A 31 -2.59 -5.79 -11.72
C GLU A 31 -1.34 -4.92 -12.01
N SER A 32 -0.82 -4.19 -11.00
CA SER A 32 0.44 -3.47 -11.11
C SER A 32 1.64 -4.37 -10.81
N LEU A 33 2.76 -4.14 -11.50
CA LEU A 33 4.01 -4.86 -11.27
C LEU A 33 5.09 -3.90 -10.78
N TYR A 34 5.58 -4.13 -9.56
CA TYR A 34 6.73 -3.43 -9.01
C TYR A 34 7.89 -4.41 -8.84
N SER A 35 9.11 -3.89 -8.97
CA SER A 35 10.36 -4.56 -8.63
C SER A 35 11.07 -3.78 -7.53
N ALA A 36 12.14 -4.35 -6.96
CA ALA A 36 12.98 -3.64 -6.00
C ALA A 36 13.50 -2.30 -6.58
N ASP A 37 13.89 -2.29 -7.87
CA ASP A 37 14.40 -1.09 -8.55
C ASP A 37 13.35 0.01 -8.77
N THR A 38 12.07 -0.35 -8.73
CA THR A 38 10.95 0.57 -8.99
C THR A 38 10.09 0.85 -7.76
N ALA A 39 10.34 0.18 -6.63
CA ALA A 39 9.60 0.37 -5.39
C ALA A 39 9.63 1.82 -4.89
N CYS A 40 10.74 2.53 -5.11
CA CYS A 40 10.87 3.95 -4.77
C CYS A 40 9.91 4.86 -5.55
N LEU A 41 9.32 4.38 -6.65
CA LEU A 41 8.36 5.11 -7.49
C LEU A 41 6.90 4.83 -7.10
N LEU A 42 6.65 4.10 -6.01
CA LEU A 42 5.29 3.82 -5.52
C LEU A 42 4.43 5.09 -5.43
N TRP A 43 5.00 6.19 -4.90
CA TRP A 43 4.30 7.47 -4.78
C TRP A 43 3.78 8.00 -6.13
N ALA A 44 4.52 7.76 -7.21
CA ALA A 44 4.15 8.24 -8.55
C ALA A 44 2.96 7.45 -9.10
N GLY A 45 2.98 6.13 -8.93
CA GLY A 45 1.85 5.27 -9.31
C GLY A 45 0.58 5.59 -8.52
N ILE A 46 0.70 5.84 -7.21
CA ILE A 46 -0.43 6.28 -6.38
C ILE A 46 -0.95 7.66 -6.81
N GLY A 47 -0.06 8.61 -7.08
CA GLY A 47 -0.44 9.93 -7.59
C GLY A 47 -1.19 9.86 -8.92
N ASP A 48 -0.76 8.99 -9.83
CA ASP A 48 -1.46 8.77 -11.09
C ASP A 48 -2.83 8.10 -10.89
N ALA A 49 -2.94 7.11 -10.01
CA ALA A 49 -4.22 6.46 -9.72
C ALA A 49 -5.24 7.44 -9.10
N CYS A 50 -4.81 8.35 -8.22
CA CYS A 50 -5.66 9.42 -7.72
C CYS A 50 -6.10 10.36 -8.86
N ARG A 51 -5.16 10.81 -9.70
CA ARG A 51 -5.42 11.79 -10.75
C ARG A 51 -6.28 11.26 -11.90
N LEU A 52 -6.05 10.02 -12.32
CA LEU A 52 -6.66 9.42 -13.51
C LEU A 52 -7.94 8.65 -13.16
N ASP A 53 -7.94 7.93 -12.04
CA ASP A 53 -9.04 7.04 -11.66
C ASP A 53 -9.88 7.58 -10.49
N GLY A 54 -9.44 8.65 -9.82
CA GLY A 54 -10.18 9.28 -8.72
C GLY A 54 -10.23 8.44 -7.45
N LEU A 55 -9.19 7.64 -7.18
CA LEU A 55 -9.16 6.74 -6.02
C LEU A 55 -9.14 7.48 -4.68
N ASP A 56 -8.58 8.69 -4.64
CA ASP A 56 -8.66 9.62 -3.51
C ASP A 56 -10.11 9.86 -3.08
N LYS A 57 -11.00 10.10 -4.05
CA LYS A 57 -12.43 10.32 -3.81
C LYS A 57 -13.14 9.04 -3.42
N LYS A 58 -12.79 7.92 -4.05
CA LYS A 58 -13.37 6.59 -3.74
C LYS A 58 -13.12 6.21 -2.29
N TRP A 59 -11.91 6.46 -1.78
CA TRP A 59 -11.49 6.06 -0.44
C TRP A 59 -11.53 7.20 0.59
N ASN A 60 -11.89 8.41 0.18
CA ASN A 60 -11.91 9.61 1.02
C ASN A 60 -10.53 9.89 1.66
N VAL A 61 -9.49 9.91 0.83
CA VAL A 61 -8.09 10.13 1.20
C VAL A 61 -7.61 11.47 0.65
N ASP A 62 -6.79 12.18 1.42
CA ASP A 62 -6.03 13.34 0.94
C ASP A 62 -4.85 12.85 0.08
N ASP A 63 -4.96 13.03 -1.23
CA ASP A 63 -4.00 12.53 -2.20
C ASP A 63 -2.63 13.22 -2.07
N VAL A 64 -2.62 14.53 -1.84
CA VAL A 64 -1.39 15.31 -1.66
C VAL A 64 -0.64 14.82 -0.42
N ALA A 65 -1.33 14.71 0.71
CA ALA A 65 -0.72 14.23 1.96
C ALA A 65 -0.23 12.78 1.84
N LEU A 66 -0.98 11.91 1.16
CA LEU A 66 -0.56 10.52 0.93
C LEU A 66 0.68 10.46 0.02
N VAL A 67 0.69 11.20 -1.09
CA VAL A 67 1.85 11.21 -2.02
C VAL A 67 3.10 11.73 -1.33
N GLU A 68 3.01 12.83 -0.57
CA GLU A 68 4.13 13.34 0.23
C GLU A 68 4.63 12.31 1.24
N LYS A 69 3.72 11.60 1.91
CA LYS A 69 4.06 10.51 2.83
C LYS A 69 4.82 9.39 2.11
N LEU A 70 4.34 8.96 0.94
CA LEU A 70 4.94 7.88 0.16
C LEU A 70 6.30 8.28 -0.44
N GLN A 71 6.49 9.54 -0.83
CA GLN A 71 7.78 10.08 -1.29
C GLN A 71 8.86 10.04 -0.21
N ASN A 72 8.46 10.14 1.05
CA ASN A 72 9.37 10.15 2.20
C ASN A 72 9.66 8.74 2.77
N LEU A 73 9.08 7.69 2.18
CA LEU A 73 9.41 6.32 2.57
C LEU A 73 10.83 5.97 2.13
N ASN A 74 11.55 5.25 2.99
CA ASN A 74 12.77 4.59 2.57
C ASN A 74 12.46 3.32 1.75
N GLU A 75 13.48 2.79 1.08
CA GLU A 75 13.35 1.64 0.19
C GLU A 75 12.68 0.43 0.85
N LEU A 76 13.04 0.12 2.11
CA LEU A 76 12.46 -0.99 2.87
C LEU A 76 10.97 -0.77 3.15
N GLN A 77 10.57 0.47 3.44
CA GLN A 77 9.17 0.81 3.68
C GLN A 77 8.35 0.72 2.40
N SER A 78 8.85 1.24 1.28
CA SER A 78 8.16 1.12 -0.01
C SER A 78 7.97 -0.33 -0.42
N MET A 79 9.02 -1.16 -0.29
CA MET A 79 8.91 -2.60 -0.56
C MET A 79 7.92 -3.28 0.39
N ALA A 80 7.88 -2.91 1.66
CA ALA A 80 6.94 -3.50 2.62
C ALA A 80 5.48 -3.16 2.32
N VAL A 81 5.22 -1.94 1.83
CA VAL A 81 3.88 -1.50 1.38
C VAL A 81 3.45 -2.27 0.12
N ILE A 82 4.34 -2.41 -0.85
CA ILE A 82 4.08 -3.19 -2.08
C ILE A 82 3.83 -4.66 -1.74
N ASP A 83 4.70 -5.28 -0.94
CA ASP A 83 4.56 -6.68 -0.49
C ASP A 83 3.22 -6.90 0.24
N ALA A 84 2.78 -5.93 1.05
CA ALA A 84 1.47 -6.00 1.68
C ALA A 84 0.33 -5.99 0.65
N ALA A 85 0.38 -5.12 -0.35
CA ALA A 85 -0.63 -5.10 -1.41
C ALA A 85 -0.62 -6.39 -2.25
N GLU A 86 0.55 -6.94 -2.58
CA GLU A 86 0.67 -8.22 -3.29
C GLU A 86 0.09 -9.37 -2.45
N ARG A 87 0.37 -9.43 -1.14
CA ARG A 87 -0.21 -10.42 -0.23
C ARG A 87 -1.73 -10.30 -0.10
N PHE A 88 -2.28 -9.10 -0.23
CA PHE A 88 -3.74 -8.92 -0.30
C PHE A 88 -4.30 -9.61 -1.56
N TRP A 89 -3.74 -9.35 -2.74
CA TRP A 89 -4.26 -9.91 -3.99
C TRP A 89 -3.98 -11.41 -4.16
N ALA A 90 -2.87 -11.91 -3.60
CA ALA A 90 -2.53 -13.33 -3.58
C ALA A 90 -3.23 -14.12 -2.46
N GLY A 91 -3.81 -13.43 -1.47
CA GLY A 91 -4.39 -14.03 -0.27
C GLY A 91 -5.87 -14.42 -0.40
N PRO A 92 -6.44 -15.03 0.65
CA PRO A 92 -7.84 -15.47 0.68
C PRO A 92 -8.82 -14.32 1.01
N TYR A 93 -8.58 -13.11 0.50
CA TYR A 93 -9.35 -11.91 0.88
C TYR A 93 -10.49 -11.57 -0.10
N ARG A 94 -10.75 -12.42 -1.10
CA ARG A 94 -11.73 -12.15 -2.18
C ARG A 94 -13.16 -11.94 -1.69
N ASP A 95 -13.55 -12.60 -0.62
CA ASP A 95 -14.91 -12.53 -0.04
C ASP A 95 -14.96 -11.70 1.25
N ILE A 96 -13.87 -11.02 1.60
CA ILE A 96 -13.76 -10.20 2.81
C ILE A 96 -13.93 -8.74 2.40
N GLU A 97 -14.60 -7.95 3.24
CA GLU A 97 -14.64 -6.51 3.07
C GLU A 97 -13.21 -5.94 3.11
N ILE A 98 -12.88 -5.10 2.14
CA ILE A 98 -11.50 -4.66 1.89
C ILE A 98 -10.87 -3.95 3.08
N ARG A 99 -11.61 -3.12 3.83
CA ARG A 99 -11.08 -2.42 5.03
C ARG A 99 -10.68 -3.43 6.10
N GLU A 100 -11.46 -4.49 6.31
CA GLU A 100 -11.09 -5.56 7.25
C GLU A 100 -9.89 -6.39 6.76
N ALA A 101 -9.81 -6.66 5.47
CA ALA A 101 -8.67 -7.37 4.90
C ALA A 101 -7.37 -6.55 4.97
N VAL A 102 -7.39 -5.25 4.66
CA VAL A 102 -6.17 -4.42 4.74
C VAL A 102 -5.68 -4.26 6.18
N LYS A 103 -6.56 -4.18 7.18
CA LYS A 103 -6.15 -4.17 8.60
C LYS A 103 -5.32 -5.41 8.94
N GLN A 104 -5.73 -6.58 8.46
CA GLN A 104 -4.99 -7.82 8.69
C GLN A 104 -3.64 -7.83 7.98
N VAL A 105 -3.60 -7.42 6.71
CA VAL A 105 -2.40 -7.52 5.87
C VAL A 105 -1.35 -6.46 6.20
N PHE A 106 -1.80 -5.23 6.51
CA PHE A 106 -0.96 -4.09 6.87
C PHE A 106 -0.69 -4.01 8.38
N GLY A 107 -1.49 -4.69 9.21
CA GLY A 107 -1.36 -4.68 10.66
C GLY A 107 -1.77 -3.37 11.32
N LEU A 108 -2.87 -2.80 10.83
CA LEU A 108 -3.48 -1.52 11.25
C LEU A 108 -4.60 -1.72 12.28
#